data_AF-A0A421CR95-F1
#
_entry.id   AF-A0A421CR95-F1
#
_cell.length_a   1.000
_cell.length_b   1.000
_cell.length_c   1.000
_cell.angle_alpha   90.00
_cell.angle_beta   90.00
_cell.angle_gamma   90.00
#
_symmetry.space_group_name_H-M   'P 1'
#
loop_
_entity.id
_entity.type
_entity.pdbx_description
1 polymer ?
#
loop_
_entity_poly.entity_id
_entity_poly.type
_entity_poly.pdbx_seq_one_letter_code
_entity_poly.pdbx_strand_id
1 'polypeptide(L)'
;MSKVPRNISGKELADLLGKYNYKILRKTGSHLRLNSDYMGYSHNITIPDHKFLKIGTLNSILRDVSEYLKITKEQMVEEIFKK
;
A
#
# COMPACT_ATOMS: atom_id res chain seq x y z
N MET A 1 -12.55 -3.35 -15.23
CA MET A 1 -11.75 -4.03 -14.20
C MET A 1 -10.30 -3.62 -14.33
N SER A 2 -9.82 -2.74 -13.46
CA SER A 2 -8.42 -2.31 -13.45
C SER A 2 -7.56 -3.46 -12.90
N LYS A 3 -6.67 -4.01 -13.74
CA LYS A 3 -5.82 -5.14 -13.34
C LYS A 3 -4.74 -4.66 -12.38
N VAL A 4 -4.70 -5.26 -11.19
CA VAL A 4 -3.59 -5.07 -10.25
C VAL A 4 -2.32 -5.67 -10.86
N PRO A 5 -1.18 -4.95 -10.88
CA PRO A 5 0.07 -5.50 -11.37
C PRO A 5 0.52 -6.68 -10.51
N ARG A 6 1.00 -7.75 -11.15
CA ARG A 6 1.39 -9.00 -10.47
C ARG A 6 2.85 -9.01 -10.01
N ASN A 7 3.61 -7.97 -10.35
CA ASN A 7 5.06 -7.90 -10.22
C ASN A 7 5.50 -6.64 -9.46
N ILE A 8 4.75 -6.25 -8.43
CA ILE A 8 5.12 -5.13 -7.56
C ILE A 8 5.91 -5.62 -6.34
N SER A 9 7.00 -4.94 -6.03
CA SER A 9 7.77 -5.15 -4.80
C SER A 9 7.13 -4.44 -3.60
N GLY A 10 7.54 -4.83 -2.40
CA GLY A 10 7.11 -4.15 -1.17
C GLY A 10 7.53 -2.68 -1.11
N LYS A 11 8.73 -2.37 -1.60
CA LYS A 11 9.25 -0.99 -1.65
C LYS A 11 8.50 -0.14 -2.66
N GLU A 12 8.29 -0.64 -3.88
CA GLU A 12 7.51 0.08 -4.88
C GLU A 12 6.10 0.39 -4.36
N LEU A 13 5.44 -0.56 -3.68
CA LEU A 13 4.15 -0.29 -3.05
C LEU A 13 4.25 0.80 -1.98
N ALA A 14 5.27 0.73 -1.11
CA ALA A 14 5.49 1.73 -0.07
C ALA A 14 5.68 3.13 -0.64
N ASP A 15 6.48 3.25 -1.71
CA ASP A 15 6.77 4.52 -2.38
C ASP A 15 5.50 5.10 -3.03
N LEU A 16 4.70 4.26 -3.71
CA LEU A 16 3.44 4.70 -4.31
C LEU A 16 2.43 5.17 -3.25
N LEU A 17 2.38 4.48 -2.10
CA LEU A 17 1.53 4.89 -0.97
C LEU A 17 1.97 6.21 -0.35
N GLY A 18 3.19 6.68 -0.64
CA GLY A 18 3.65 8.03 -0.28
C GLY A 18 2.71 9.14 -0.75
N LYS A 19 1.93 8.92 -1.83
CA LYS A 19 0.87 9.83 -2.30
C LYS A 19 -0.18 10.13 -1.21
N TYR A 20 -0.45 9.17 -0.33
CA TYR A 20 -1.35 9.31 0.82
C TYR A 20 -0.58 9.49 2.13
N ASN A 21 0.56 10.18 2.07
CA ASN A 21 1.43 10.48 3.20
C ASN A 21 1.91 9.26 4.02
N TYR A 22 1.92 8.06 3.43
CA TYR A 22 2.52 6.92 4.09
C TYR A 22 4.04 7.09 4.15
N LYS A 23 4.59 6.99 5.36
CA LYS A 23 6.02 7.07 5.63
C LYS A 23 6.49 5.77 6.25
N ILE A 24 7.64 5.28 5.80
CA ILE A 24 8.30 4.12 6.41
C ILE A 24 8.84 4.57 7.77
N LEU A 25 8.28 4.03 8.85
CA LEU A 25 8.74 4.30 10.21
C LEU A 25 9.98 3.49 10.57
N ARG A 26 9.98 2.20 10.20
CA ARG A 26 11.10 1.29 10.42
C ARG A 26 11.01 0.05 9.54
N LYS A 27 12.13 -0.63 9.38
CA LYS A 27 12.23 -1.96 8.82
C LYS A 27 12.68 -2.94 9.89
N THR A 28 12.00 -4.07 10.01
CA THR A 28 12.39 -5.16 10.91
C THR A 28 12.38 -6.46 10.14
N GLY A 29 13.56 -7.07 9.96
CA GLY A 29 13.73 -8.21 9.08
C GLY A 29 13.27 -7.88 7.66
N SER A 30 12.39 -8.72 7.10
CA SER A 30 11.83 -8.54 5.76
C SER A 30 10.51 -7.76 5.74
N HIS A 31 10.21 -6.92 6.74
CA HIS A 31 8.96 -6.15 6.79
C HIS A 31 9.22 -4.66 7.02
N LEU A 32 8.48 -3.83 6.28
CA LEU A 32 8.40 -2.38 6.43
C LEU A 32 7.15 -2.04 7.25
N ARG A 33 7.31 -1.21 8.28
CA ARG A 33 6.18 -0.60 8.99
C ARG A 33 5.97 0.81 8.45
N LEU A 34 4.77 1.09 7.96
CA LEU A 34 4.40 2.40 7.45
C LEU A 34 3.31 3.01 8.34
N ASN A 35 3.31 4.34 8.40
CA ASN A 35 2.27 5.14 9.04
C ASN A 35 1.81 6.24 8.10
N SER A 36 0.52 6.54 8.09
CA SER A 36 -0.09 7.70 7.44
C SER A 36 -0.98 8.43 8.42
N ASP A 37 -1.06 9.75 8.28
CA ASP A 37 -1.97 10.66 8.99
C ASP A 37 -2.88 11.42 8.01
N TYR A 38 -2.97 10.97 6.75
CA TYR A 38 -3.64 11.66 5.64
C TYR A 38 -5.11 11.98 5.91
N MET A 39 -5.83 11.10 6.62
CA MET A 39 -7.24 11.30 6.98
C MET A 39 -7.43 12.08 8.29
N GLY A 40 -6.38 12.70 8.83
CA GLY A 40 -6.40 13.41 10.11
C GLY A 40 -6.22 12.50 11.34
N TYR A 41 -6.06 11.20 11.14
CA TYR A 41 -5.72 10.23 12.19
C TYR A 41 -4.72 9.19 11.68
N SER A 42 -3.95 8.63 12.61
CA SER A 42 -2.91 7.65 12.33
C SER A 42 -3.48 6.33 11.81
N HIS A 43 -2.91 5.84 10.72
CA HIS A 43 -3.14 4.52 10.19
C HIS A 43 -1.81 3.82 9.92
N ASN A 44 -1.67 2.60 10.43
CA ASN A 44 -0.42 1.86 10.43
C ASN A 44 -0.57 0.54 9.68
N ILE A 45 0.27 0.34 8.67
CA ILE A 45 0.28 -0.89 7.87
C ILE A 45 1.66 -1.55 7.88
N THR A 46 1.71 -2.84 7.59
CA THR A 46 2.96 -3.59 7.43
C THR A 46 3.04 -4.15 6.01
N ILE A 47 4.15 -3.92 5.33
CA ILE A 47 4.39 -4.41 3.97
C ILE A 47 5.64 -5.30 3.97
N PRO A 48 5.59 -6.54 3.45
CA PRO A 48 6.79 -7.34 3.25
C PRO A 48 7.75 -6.70 2.24
N ASP A 49 9.01 -6.49 2.61
CA ASP A 49 10.09 -5.99 1.76
C ASP A 49 10.64 -7.10 0.86
N HIS A 50 9.78 -7.66 0.03
CA HIS A 50 10.12 -8.70 -0.93
C HIS A 50 10.11 -8.13 -2.36
N LYS A 51 10.92 -8.72 -3.25
CA LYS A 51 11.01 -8.33 -4.66
C LYS A 51 9.66 -8.39 -5.39
N PHE A 52 8.81 -9.34 -5.02
CA PHE A 52 7.44 -9.46 -5.52
C PHE A 52 6.49 -9.82 -4.39
N LEU A 53 5.44 -9.03 -4.22
CA LEU A 53 4.35 -9.35 -3.31
C LEU A 53 3.43 -10.40 -3.92
N LYS A 54 3.02 -11.38 -3.10
CA LYS A 54 1.96 -12.30 -3.49
C LYS A 54 0.67 -11.50 -3.74
N ILE A 55 -0.10 -11.88 -4.76
CA ILE A 55 -1.34 -11.20 -5.12
C ILE A 55 -2.35 -11.11 -3.96
N GLY A 56 -2.39 -12.13 -3.08
CA GLY A 56 -3.21 -12.11 -1.87
C GLY A 56 -2.78 -11.02 -0.90
N THR A 57 -1.49 -10.97 -0.57
CA THR A 57 -0.90 -9.94 0.29
C THR A 57 -1.13 -8.53 -0.25
N LEU A 58 -0.89 -8.33 -1.54
CA LEU A 58 -1.13 -7.05 -2.19
C LEU A 58 -2.61 -6.64 -2.10
N ASN A 59 -3.53 -7.55 -2.40
CA ASN A 59 -4.96 -7.26 -2.28
C ASN A 59 -5.39 -6.93 -0.84
N SER A 60 -4.85 -7.63 0.16
CA SER A 60 -5.13 -7.34 1.57
C SER A 60 -4.66 -5.94 1.95
N ILE A 61 -3.45 -5.55 1.54
CA ILE A 61 -2.91 -4.20 1.81
C ILE A 61 -3.74 -3.13 1.09
N LEU A 62 -4.04 -3.30 -0.19
CA LEU A 62 -4.85 -2.35 -0.95
C LEU A 62 -6.26 -2.20 -0.36
N ARG A 63 -6.85 -3.29 0.13
CA ARG A 63 -8.14 -3.25 0.79
C ARG A 63 -8.08 -2.43 2.09
N ASP A 64 -7.13 -2.74 2.97
CA ASP A 64 -6.93 -2.05 4.25
C ASP A 64 -6.75 -0.54 4.07
N VAL A 65 -5.90 -0.15 3.13
CA VAL A 65 -5.69 1.27 2.81
C VAL A 65 -6.92 1.90 2.16
N SER A 66 -7.63 1.20 1.27
CA SER A 66 -8.87 1.74 0.67
C SER A 66 -9.97 1.98 1.70
N GLU A 67 -10.07 1.09 2.70
CA GLU A 67 -10.99 1.23 3.83
C GLU A 67 -10.62 2.45 4.69
N TYR A 68 -9.32 2.67 4.96
CA TYR A 68 -8.84 3.88 5.64
C TYR A 68 -9.18 5.16 4.87
N LEU A 69 -8.95 5.17 3.56
CA LEU A 69 -9.19 6.33 2.70
C LEU A 69 -10.68 6.54 2.36
N LYS A 70 -11.56 5.59 2.73
CA LYS A 70 -12.99 5.59 2.40
C LYS A 70 -13.27 5.67 0.89
N ILE A 71 -12.45 5.01 0.09
CA ILE A 71 -12.60 4.88 -1.37
C ILE A 71 -12.78 3.42 -1.74
N THR A 72 -13.26 3.15 -2.96
CA THR A 72 -13.34 1.76 -3.43
C THR A 72 -11.95 1.20 -3.75
N LYS A 73 -11.81 -0.13 -3.71
CA LYS A 73 -10.55 -0.79 -4.11
C LYS A 73 -10.22 -0.47 -5.56
N GLU A 74 -11.23 -0.37 -6.43
CA GLU A 74 -11.09 -0.03 -7.83
C GLU A 74 -10.47 1.36 -7.98
N GLN A 75 -11.00 2.37 -7.28
CA GLN A 75 -10.45 3.73 -7.28
C GLN A 75 -9.00 3.73 -6.78
N MET A 76 -8.71 3.02 -5.69
CA MET A 76 -7.36 2.96 -5.16
C MET A 76 -6.36 2.35 -6.16
N VAL A 77 -6.76 1.27 -6.86
CA VAL A 77 -5.93 0.64 -7.89
C VAL A 77 -5.68 1.62 -9.05
N GLU A 78 -6.69 2.38 -9.45
CA GLU A 78 -6.51 3.40 -10.48
C GLU A 78 -5.56 4.51 -10.04
N GLU A 79 -5.75 5.06 -8.85
CA GLU A 79 -4.95 6.18 -8.36
C GLU A 79 -3.48 5.87 -8.09
N ILE A 80 -3.16 4.61 -7.80
CA ILE A 80 -1.81 4.13 -7.49
C ILE A 80 -1.10 3.58 -8.71
N PHE A 81 -1.82 2.94 -9.63
CA PHE A 81 -1.20 2.22 -10.76
C PHE A 81 -1.43 2.83 -12.13
N LYS A 82 -2.42 3.71 -12.32
CA LYS A 82 -2.51 4.49 -13.55
C LYS A 82 -1.69 5.77 -13.41
N LYS A 83 -0.85 6.03 -14.41
CA LYS A 83 -0.26 7.35 -14.67
C LYS A 83 -1.30 8.26 -15.29
#